data_AF-A0A0M0C0J1-F1
#
_entry.id   AF-A0A0M0C0J1-F1
#
_cell.length_a   1.000
_cell.length_b   1.000
_cell.length_c   1.000
_cell.angle_alpha   90.00
_cell.angle_beta   90.00
_cell.angle_gamma   90.00
#
_symmetry.space_group_name_H-M   'P 1'
#
loop_
_entity.id
_entity.type
_entity.pdbx_description
1 polymer ?
#
loop_
_entity_poly.entity_id
_entity_poly.type
_entity_poly.pdbx_seq_one_letter_code
_entity_poly.pdbx_strand_id
1 'polypeptide(L)'
;MDLQLYITKHYGLKYRSKGTQVKFAVVDKDKAKKYPQNFLCMLPKKLNPKLKQKYKFTDLFGSQSPQLAYNLLKDALENEDDLEVIKAIKSRLREIKSTENHSKCRICGHQFSNNKKYGPNRMCSNCRNRIYEENN
;
A
#
# COMPACT_ATOMS: atom_id res chain seq x y z
N MET A 1 19.04 -7.05 10.95
CA MET A 1 18.23 -7.36 9.77
C MET A 1 18.63 -6.39 8.69
N ASP A 2 19.54 -6.83 7.83
CA ASP A 2 19.85 -6.19 6.56
C ASP A 2 18.75 -6.56 5.54
N LEU A 3 17.74 -5.70 5.46
CA LEU A 3 16.54 -5.93 4.64
C LEU A 3 16.67 -5.29 3.26
N GLN A 4 16.28 -6.05 2.23
CA GLN A 4 16.19 -5.53 0.85
C GLN A 4 14.90 -6.01 0.17
N LEU A 5 14.48 -5.31 -0.90
CA LEU A 5 13.50 -5.83 -1.84
C LEU A 5 14.16 -6.71 -2.89
N TYR A 6 13.67 -7.94 -2.99
CA TYR A 6 13.85 -8.78 -4.17
C TYR A 6 12.64 -8.58 -5.09
N ILE A 7 12.89 -8.12 -6.31
CA ILE A 7 11.84 -7.74 -7.26
C ILE A 7 11.75 -8.80 -8.35
N THR A 8 10.55 -9.31 -8.59
CA THR A 8 10.30 -10.20 -9.74
C THR A 8 9.31 -9.60 -10.70
N LYS A 9 9.64 -9.72 -11.98
CA LYS A 9 8.81 -9.27 -13.10
C LYS A 9 8.24 -10.50 -13.80
N HIS A 10 6.92 -10.61 -13.85
CA HIS A 10 6.23 -11.67 -14.58
C HIS A 10 5.43 -11.09 -15.74
N TYR A 11 5.72 -11.55 -16.95
CA TYR A 11 4.89 -11.30 -18.11
C TYR A 11 3.75 -12.31 -18.13
N GLY A 12 2.50 -11.83 -18.04
CA GLY A 12 1.34 -12.71 -18.04
C GLY A 12 1.18 -13.43 -19.39
N LEU A 13 1.33 -14.76 -19.41
CA LEU A 13 1.13 -15.59 -20.60
C LEU A 13 -0.35 -16.02 -20.84
N LYS A 14 -1.33 -15.50 -20.09
CA LYS A 14 -2.72 -15.97 -20.21
C LYS A 14 -3.74 -14.84 -20.42
N TYR A 15 -4.33 -14.87 -21.62
CA TYR A 15 -5.62 -14.44 -22.16
C TYR A 15 -6.53 -13.38 -21.47
N ARG A 16 -6.39 -13.02 -20.20
CA ARG A 16 -7.30 -12.06 -19.51
C ARG A 16 -6.62 -10.97 -18.68
N SER A 17 -5.31 -11.04 -18.46
CA SER A 17 -4.55 -9.97 -17.79
C SER A 17 -3.37 -9.56 -18.67
N LYS A 18 -3.62 -8.67 -19.64
CA LYS A 18 -2.57 -8.02 -20.43
C LYS A 18 -1.86 -7.01 -19.51
N GLY A 19 -0.76 -7.42 -18.86
CA GLY A 19 0.07 -6.50 -18.10
C GLY A 19 1.23 -7.19 -17.38
N THR A 20 2.37 -6.51 -17.32
CA THR A 20 3.51 -6.88 -16.48
C THR A 20 3.09 -6.87 -15.01
N GLN A 21 3.28 -7.99 -14.32
CA GLN A 21 3.11 -8.08 -12.88
C GLN A 21 4.46 -7.97 -12.19
N VAL A 22 4.70 -6.86 -11.50
CA VAL A 22 5.87 -6.67 -10.64
C VAL A 22 5.51 -7.06 -9.21
N LYS A 23 6.27 -7.97 -8.62
CA LYS A 23 6.13 -8.43 -7.23
C LYS A 23 7.34 -8.01 -6.42
N PHE A 24 7.08 -7.66 -5.16
CA PHE A 24 8.08 -7.20 -4.21
C PHE A 24 8.14 -8.17 -3.03
N ALA A 25 9.25 -8.90 -2.91
CA ALA A 25 9.55 -9.76 -1.79
C ALA A 25 10.54 -9.06 -0.86
N VAL A 26 10.31 -9.16 0.45
CA VAL A 26 11.25 -8.68 1.47
C VAL A 26 12.18 -9.84 1.81
N VAL A 27 13.48 -9.59 1.69
CA VAL A 27 14.55 -10.54 1.99
C VAL A 27 15.43 -10.00 3.10
N ASP A 28 16.02 -10.91 3.88
CA ASP A 28 16.96 -10.60 4.97
C ASP A 28 18.32 -11.21 4.69
N LYS A 29 19.28 -10.37 4.33
CA LYS A 29 20.64 -10.78 3.96
C LYS A 29 21.42 -11.36 5.15
N ASP A 30 21.05 -11.01 6.39
CA ASP A 30 21.66 -11.60 7.59
C ASP A 30 21.30 -13.10 7.69
N LYS A 31 20.10 -13.49 7.23
CA LYS A 31 19.61 -14.86 7.28
C LYS A 31 20.29 -15.76 6.25
N ALA A 32 20.45 -15.27 5.03
CA ALA A 32 21.18 -15.96 3.97
C ALA A 32 21.60 -14.98 2.86
N LYS A 33 22.65 -15.34 2.12
CA LYS A 33 23.17 -14.47 1.05
C LYS A 33 22.29 -14.41 -0.20
N LYS A 34 21.44 -15.41 -0.45
CA LYS A 34 20.70 -15.57 -1.71
C LYS A 34 19.23 -15.91 -1.50
N TYR A 35 18.41 -15.49 -2.46
CA TYR A 35 17.02 -15.88 -2.61
C TYR A 35 16.94 -17.29 -3.21
N PRO A 36 15.98 -18.15 -2.80
CA PRO A 36 14.87 -17.90 -1.87
C PRO A 36 15.18 -18.11 -0.39
N GLN A 37 16.38 -18.53 -0.01
CA GLN A 37 16.71 -18.89 1.37
C GLN A 37 16.61 -17.70 2.35
N ASN A 38 16.84 -16.49 1.85
CA ASN A 38 16.71 -15.24 2.60
C ASN A 38 15.31 -14.61 2.57
N PHE A 39 14.32 -15.29 2.00
CA PHE A 39 12.96 -14.78 1.94
C PHE A 39 12.32 -14.68 3.33
N LEU A 40 11.68 -13.54 3.60
CA LEU A 40 10.85 -13.33 4.79
C LEU A 40 9.35 -13.35 4.45
N CYS A 41 8.93 -12.43 3.59
CA CYS A 41 7.52 -12.24 3.25
C CYS A 41 7.34 -11.38 1.98
N MET A 42 6.10 -11.31 1.47
CA MET A 42 5.73 -10.39 0.39
C MET A 42 5.38 -9.01 0.92
N LEU A 43 5.82 -7.96 0.22
CA LEU A 43 5.43 -6.58 0.55
C LEU A 43 3.98 -6.31 0.07
N PRO A 44 3.02 -6.09 0.99
CA PRO A 44 1.60 -6.15 0.68
C PRO A 44 1.07 -4.89 0.02
N LYS A 45 0.22 -5.08 -1.01
CA LYS A 45 -0.72 -4.12 -1.64
C LYS A 45 -0.96 -2.82 -0.86
N LYS A 46 -1.52 -2.99 0.31
CA LYS A 46 -1.97 -1.89 1.15
C LYS A 46 -1.51 -2.20 2.55
N LEU A 47 -0.87 -1.24 3.18
CA LEU A 47 -0.52 -1.29 4.60
C LEU A 47 -1.70 -0.67 5.36
N ASN A 48 -2.87 -1.32 5.29
CA ASN A 48 -4.02 -0.87 6.06
C ASN A 48 -4.18 -1.78 7.29
N PRO A 49 -3.90 -1.29 8.51
CA PRO A 49 -4.04 -2.08 9.73
C PRO A 49 -5.48 -2.51 10.01
N LYS A 50 -6.48 -1.88 9.37
CA LYS A 50 -7.91 -2.21 9.50
C LYS A 50 -8.39 -3.29 8.53
N LEU A 51 -7.55 -3.76 7.60
CA LEU A 51 -7.93 -4.88 6.73
C LEU A 51 -7.90 -6.19 7.54
N LYS A 52 -9.00 -6.97 7.48
CA LYS A 52 -9.08 -8.32 8.08
C LYS A 52 -7.98 -9.27 7.57
N GLN A 53 -7.40 -8.99 6.41
CA GLN A 53 -6.33 -9.78 5.85
C GLN A 53 -4.99 -9.40 6.52
N LYS A 54 -4.61 -10.16 7.54
CA LYS A 54 -3.28 -10.04 8.17
C LYS A 54 -2.22 -10.38 7.13
N TYR A 55 -1.31 -9.45 6.88
CA TYR A 55 -0.16 -9.70 6.02
C TYR A 55 1.01 -10.10 6.91
N LYS A 56 1.74 -11.16 6.54
CA LYS A 56 2.96 -11.59 7.27
C LYS A 56 3.94 -10.43 7.48
N PHE A 57 4.02 -9.49 6.53
CA PHE A 57 4.82 -8.27 6.67
C PHE A 57 4.39 -7.39 7.85
N THR A 58 3.08 -7.15 8.01
CA THR A 58 2.56 -6.36 9.14
C THR A 58 2.66 -7.12 10.46
N ASP A 59 2.59 -8.45 10.43
CA ASP A 59 2.79 -9.27 11.64
C ASP A 59 4.26 -9.26 12.10
N LEU A 60 5.22 -9.24 11.17
CA LEU A 60 6.65 -9.21 11.48
C LEU A 60 7.14 -7.84 11.96
N PHE A 61 6.68 -6.76 11.33
CA PHE A 61 7.22 -5.42 11.56
C PHE A 61 6.25 -4.46 12.29
N GLY A 62 5.01 -4.90 12.54
CA GLY A 62 4.05 -4.19 13.39
C GLY A 62 3.81 -2.73 12.98
N SER A 63 3.94 -1.82 13.94
CA SER A 63 3.74 -0.38 13.74
C SER A 63 4.79 0.27 12.83
N GLN A 64 5.97 -0.36 12.67
CA GLN A 64 7.05 0.15 11.82
C GLN A 64 6.85 -0.19 10.35
N SER A 65 5.90 -1.08 10.01
CA SER A 65 5.65 -1.54 8.65
C SER A 65 5.52 -0.42 7.59
N PRO A 66 4.77 0.68 7.82
CA PRO A 66 4.65 1.74 6.82
C PRO A 66 5.98 2.43 6.51
N GLN A 67 6.75 2.79 7.54
CA GLN A 67 8.04 3.46 7.38
C GLN A 67 9.07 2.52 6.75
N LEU A 68 9.11 1.26 7.21
CA LEU A 68 10.02 0.27 6.67
C LEU A 68 9.75 -0.02 5.19
N ALA A 69 8.48 -0.20 4.82
CA ALA A 69 8.08 -0.38 3.43
C ALA A 69 8.47 0.82 2.55
N TYR A 70 8.31 2.04 3.08
CA TYR A 70 8.70 3.25 2.38
C TYR A 70 10.21 3.30 2.11
N ASN A 71 11.03 3.04 3.14
CA ASN A 71 12.48 3.03 3.01
C ASN A 71 12.94 1.95 2.01
N LEU A 72 12.45 0.72 2.17
CA LEU A 72 12.75 -0.40 1.25
C LEU A 72 12.43 -0.08 -0.21
N LEU A 73 11.31 0.58 -0.48
CA LEU A 73 10.93 1.00 -1.83
C LEU A 73 11.77 2.16 -2.34
N LYS A 74 12.19 3.08 -1.47
CA LYS A 74 13.05 4.21 -1.84
C LYS A 74 14.46 3.72 -2.18
N ASP A 75 15.03 2.85 -1.36
CA ASP A 75 16.36 2.28 -1.58
C ASP A 75 16.38 1.43 -2.87
N ALA A 76 15.32 0.67 -3.14
CA ALA A 76 15.16 -0.04 -4.40
C ALA A 76 15.03 0.92 -5.60
N LEU A 77 14.36 2.06 -5.44
CA LEU A 77 14.20 3.04 -6.52
C LEU A 77 15.54 3.69 -6.94
N GLU A 78 16.45 3.90 -6.00
CA GLU A 78 17.75 4.52 -6.25
C GLU A 78 18.68 3.62 -7.07
N ASN A 79 18.45 2.30 -7.05
CA ASN A 79 19.32 1.29 -7.66
C ASN A 79 18.68 0.54 -8.84
N GLU A 80 17.47 0.93 -9.26
CA GLU A 80 16.72 0.23 -10.31
C GLU A 80 16.79 0.98 -11.64
N ASP A 81 16.99 0.24 -12.72
CA ASP A 81 17.09 0.73 -14.09
C ASP A 81 15.90 0.28 -14.98
N ASP A 82 15.18 -0.79 -14.64
CA ASP A 82 14.00 -1.22 -15.40
C ASP A 82 12.84 -0.21 -15.22
N LEU A 83 12.47 0.48 -16.30
CA LEU A 83 11.40 1.48 -16.31
C LEU A 83 10.04 0.97 -15.83
N GLU A 84 9.70 -0.29 -16.07
CA GLU A 84 8.44 -0.88 -15.60
C GLU A 84 8.50 -1.15 -14.08
N VAL A 85 9.65 -1.61 -13.59
CA VAL A 85 9.86 -1.77 -12.15
C VAL A 85 9.86 -0.42 -11.44
N ILE A 86 10.55 0.59 -11.97
CA ILE A 86 10.53 1.97 -11.46
C ILE A 86 9.09 2.49 -11.38
N LYS A 87 8.28 2.29 -12.43
CA LYS A 87 6.86 2.68 -12.43
C LYS A 87 6.08 1.96 -11.33
N ALA A 88 6.31 0.67 -11.15
CA ALA A 88 5.68 -0.13 -10.11
C ALA A 88 6.07 0.36 -8.70
N ILE A 89 7.36 0.63 -8.45
CA ILE A 89 7.88 1.17 -7.19
C ILE A 89 7.25 2.54 -6.89
N LYS A 90 7.27 3.46 -7.87
CA LYS A 90 6.66 4.80 -7.73
C LYS A 90 5.16 4.72 -7.43
N SER A 91 4.44 3.82 -8.11
CA SER A 91 3.02 3.55 -7.83
C SER A 91 2.83 3.09 -6.39
N ARG A 92 3.70 2.20 -5.90
CA ARG A 92 3.71 1.68 -4.54
C ARG A 92 3.92 2.77 -3.48
N LEU A 93 4.92 3.62 -3.68
CA LEU A 93 5.23 4.74 -2.79
C LEU A 93 4.04 5.69 -2.65
N ARG A 94 3.31 5.96 -3.74
CA ARG A 94 2.08 6.78 -3.69
C ARG A 94 0.97 6.11 -2.88
N GLU A 95 0.80 4.81 -3.00
CA GLU A 95 -0.23 4.06 -2.25
C GLU A 95 0.05 4.03 -0.75
N ILE A 96 1.32 3.96 -0.34
CA ILE A 96 1.73 4.02 1.07
C ILE A 96 1.52 5.43 1.64
N LYS A 97 1.78 6.49 0.87
CA LYS A 97 1.47 7.87 1.30
C LYS A 97 -0.04 8.15 1.34
N SER A 98 -0.82 7.54 0.44
CA SER A 98 -2.27 7.80 0.27
C SER A 98 -3.17 7.05 1.29
N THR A 99 -2.63 6.29 2.24
CA THR A 99 -3.45 5.65 3.29
C THR A 99 -4.21 6.65 4.16
N GLU A 100 -3.84 7.94 4.11
CA GLU A 100 -4.58 9.06 4.67
C GLU A 100 -5.46 9.74 3.60
N ASN A 101 -6.45 9.02 3.05
CA ASN A 101 -7.48 9.64 2.21
C ASN A 101 -8.46 10.43 3.09
N HIS A 102 -7.99 11.53 3.66
CA HIS A 102 -8.84 12.51 4.31
C HIS A 102 -9.57 13.31 3.23
N SER A 103 -10.89 13.16 3.15
CA SER A 103 -11.72 14.07 2.38
C SER A 103 -12.21 15.19 3.28
N LYS A 104 -12.31 16.41 2.74
CA LYS A 104 -12.98 17.51 3.43
C LYS A 104 -14.48 17.41 3.22
N CYS A 105 -15.24 17.58 4.29
CA CYS A 105 -16.70 17.69 4.24
C CYS A 105 -17.08 18.97 3.50
N ARG A 106 -18.00 18.88 2.52
CA ARG A 106 -18.50 20.07 1.80
C ARG A 106 -19.25 21.04 2.72
N ILE A 107 -19.88 20.55 3.78
CA ILE A 107 -20.74 21.37 4.66
C ILE A 107 -19.93 22.04 5.76
N CYS A 108 -19.17 21.28 6.54
CA CYS A 108 -18.46 21.81 7.70
C CYS A 108 -16.94 21.94 7.52
N GLY A 109 -16.38 21.56 6.35
CA GLY A 109 -14.94 21.61 6.09
C GLY A 109 -14.10 20.54 6.82
N HIS A 110 -14.69 19.82 7.78
CA HIS A 110 -13.99 18.83 8.60
C HIS A 110 -13.36 17.71 7.74
N GLN A 111 -12.12 17.32 8.08
CA GLN A 111 -11.42 16.22 7.43
C GLN A 111 -11.86 14.88 8.01
N PHE A 112 -12.33 13.96 7.17
CA PHE A 112 -12.75 12.63 7.58
C PHE A 112 -12.18 11.56 6.65
N SER A 113 -11.95 10.36 7.18
CA SER A 113 -11.44 9.23 6.40
C SER A 113 -12.50 8.78 5.39
N ASN A 114 -12.22 8.93 4.10
CA ASN A 114 -13.17 8.55 3.06
C ASN A 114 -13.01 7.05 2.75
N ASN A 115 -13.84 6.23 3.38
CA ASN A 115 -14.06 4.88 2.90
C ASN A 115 -14.86 4.99 1.60
N LYS A 116 -14.26 4.55 0.48
CA LYS A 116 -14.67 4.67 -0.94
C LYS A 116 -16.13 4.30 -1.31
N LYS A 117 -17.03 4.06 -0.35
CA LYS A 117 -18.45 3.72 -0.52
C LYS A 117 -19.42 4.90 -0.51
N TYR A 118 -18.99 6.12 -0.20
CA TYR A 118 -19.88 7.28 -0.31
C TYR A 118 -19.71 7.88 -1.71
N GLY A 119 -20.82 7.91 -2.46
CA GLY A 119 -20.90 8.49 -3.81
C GLY A 119 -20.58 10.00 -3.84
N PRO A 120 -21.10 10.76 -4.82
CA PRO A 120 -20.66 12.13 -5.10
C PRO A 120 -20.78 13.13 -3.93
N ASN A 121 -21.48 12.77 -2.86
CA ASN A 121 -21.66 13.62 -1.67
C ASN A 121 -20.55 13.38 -0.64
N ARG A 122 -19.45 14.13 -0.78
CA ARG A 122 -18.36 14.22 0.22
C ARG A 122 -18.82 14.93 1.50
N MET A 123 -19.60 14.23 2.32
CA MET A 123 -20.15 14.74 3.58
C MET A 123 -19.74 13.85 4.75
N CYS A 124 -19.36 14.44 5.89
CA CYS A 124 -19.02 13.68 7.09
C CYS A 124 -20.27 13.11 7.78
N SER A 125 -20.09 12.12 8.65
CA SER A 125 -21.17 11.46 9.41
C SER A 125 -22.02 12.46 10.21
N ASN A 126 -21.39 13.45 10.83
CA ASN A 126 -22.11 14.41 11.69
C ASN A 126 -23.05 15.30 10.88
N CYS A 127 -22.57 15.86 9.76
CA CYS A 127 -23.42 16.64 8.86
C CYS A 127 -24.51 15.77 8.21
N ARG A 128 -24.21 14.50 7.95
CA ARG A 128 -25.21 13.56 7.43
C ARG A 128 -26.33 13.34 8.44
N ASN A 129 -26.00 13.05 9.70
CA ASN A 129 -26.98 12.79 10.76
C ASN A 129 -27.87 14.01 11.01
N ARG A 130 -27.29 15.21 11.05
CA ARG A 130 -28.05 16.46 11.21
C ARG A 130 -29.13 16.63 10.13
N ILE A 131 -28.82 16.33 8.87
CA ILE A 131 -29.80 16.41 7.79
C ILE A 131 -30.91 15.35 7.97
N TYR A 132 -30.60 14.15 8.45
CA TYR A 132 -31.64 13.14 8.72
C TYR A 132 -32.52 13.49 9.91
N GLU A 133 -31.98 14.16 10.92
CA GLU A 133 -32.72 14.64 12.10
C GLU A 133 -33.60 15.86 11.78
N GLU A 134 -33.18 16.73 10.86
CA GLU A 134 -33.96 17.92 10.44
C GLU A 134 -35.11 17.58 9.45
N ASN A 135 -35.15 16.35 8.90
CA ASN A 135 -36.17 15.91 7.94
C ASN A 135 -37.14 14.83 8.51
N ASN A 136 -37.08 14.55 9.81
CA ASN A 136 -38.06 13.77 10.57
C ASN A 136 -38.74 14.67 11.62
#